data_AF-A0A818X5Z3-F1
#
_entry.id   AF-A0A818X5Z3-F1
#
_cell.length_a   1.000
_cell.length_b   1.000
_cell.length_c   1.000
_cell.angle_alpha   90.00
_cell.angle_beta   90.00
_cell.angle_gamma   90.00
#
_symmetry.space_group_name_H-M   'P 1'
#
loop_
_entity.id
_entity.type
_entity.pdbx_description
1 polymer ?
#
loop_
_entity_poly.entity_id
_entity_poly.type
_entity_poly.pdbx_seq_one_letter_code
_entity_poly.pdbx_strand_id
1 'polypeptide(L)'
;MNSIPFEVDYSFFADDTAIFSSSNTTSRVRDRLQESIEGFEKWCALWKLVIQPNKTELIHFSPHPRKKYLNPIHLQASKTTIRPQSSARYLGVIFDQRLHWRDHIKHTETRVQSRINLLRAALSLLHFTLAIYIHRLTNIPYIRPYITELTGRALVRSQMMEDEVTEQNLTFLLDVQQ
;
A
#
# COMPACT_ATOMS: atom_id res chain seq x y z
N MET A 1 1.02 17.68 31.29
CA MET A 1 1.18 18.45 30.03
C MET A 1 0.55 19.84 30.12
N ASN A 2 0.52 20.48 31.30
CA ASN A 2 -0.14 21.78 31.48
C ASN A 2 0.67 22.97 30.92
N SER A 3 1.74 22.67 30.18
CA SER A 3 2.75 23.59 29.65
C SER A 3 2.72 23.69 28.13
N ILE A 4 1.69 23.15 27.47
CA ILE A 4 1.49 23.27 26.03
C ILE A 4 0.50 24.43 25.79
N PRO A 5 0.78 25.35 24.83
CA PRO A 5 -0.10 26.47 24.53
C PRO A 5 -1.48 26.00 24.06
N PHE A 6 -2.53 26.77 24.38
CA PHE A 6 -3.93 26.43 24.08
C PHE A 6 -4.22 26.26 22.56
N GLU A 7 -3.41 26.86 21.68
CA GLU A 7 -3.58 26.80 20.21
C GLU A 7 -2.65 25.75 19.55
N VAL A 8 -2.28 24.71 20.30
CA VAL A 8 -1.48 23.59 19.82
C VAL A 8 -2.22 22.30 20.13
N ASP A 9 -2.43 21.52 19.07
CA ASP A 9 -3.03 20.20 19.15
C ASP A 9 -1.92 19.14 19.17
N TYR A 10 -2.24 18.00 19.79
CA TYR A 10 -1.32 16.88 19.88
C TYR A 10 -2.06 15.56 19.75
N SER A 11 -1.34 14.53 19.31
CA SER A 11 -1.83 13.17 19.19
C SER A 11 -0.79 12.19 19.72
N PHE A 12 -1.22 11.29 20.59
CA PHE A 12 -0.41 10.21 21.14
C PHE A 12 -0.94 8.87 20.67
N PHE A 13 -0.04 8.04 20.15
CA PHE A 13 -0.35 6.67 19.80
C PHE A 13 0.86 5.79 20.13
N ALA A 14 0.72 4.96 21.17
CA ALA A 14 1.84 4.18 21.70
C ALA A 14 3.07 5.07 21.97
N ASP A 15 4.19 4.80 21.32
CA ASP A 15 5.43 5.59 21.38
C ASP A 15 5.48 6.75 20.37
N ASP A 16 4.57 6.79 19.40
CA ASP A 16 4.48 7.87 18.40
C ASP A 16 3.73 9.09 18.98
N THR A 17 4.37 10.25 18.91
CA THR A 17 3.80 11.55 19.30
C THR A 17 3.80 12.50 18.11
N ALA A 18 2.68 13.18 17.88
CA ALA A 18 2.58 14.29 16.94
C ALA A 18 2.11 15.55 17.65
N ILE A 19 2.73 16.69 17.33
CA ILE A 19 2.35 18.02 17.80
C ILE A 19 2.17 18.89 16.57
N PHE A 20 1.03 19.56 16.47
CA PHE A 20 0.70 20.38 15.29
C PHE A 20 0.00 21.66 15.71
N SER A 21 0.26 22.72 14.93
CA SER A 21 -0.32 24.04 15.15
C SER A 21 -0.60 24.69 13.81
N SER A 22 -1.65 25.50 13.76
CA SER A 22 -2.03 26.27 12.58
C SER A 22 -2.11 27.76 12.92
N SER A 23 -1.73 28.61 11.96
CA SER A 23 -1.80 30.07 12.09
C SER A 23 -1.63 30.72 10.72
N ASN A 24 -2.05 31.99 10.61
CA ASN A 24 -1.86 32.81 9.41
C ASN A 24 -0.41 33.27 9.22
N THR A 25 0.46 33.09 10.22
CA THR A 25 1.86 33.53 10.19
C THR A 25 2.80 32.41 10.63
N THR A 26 3.82 32.15 9.81
CA THR A 26 4.84 31.12 10.05
C THR A 26 5.61 31.33 11.36
N SER A 27 5.90 32.57 11.75
CA SER A 27 6.57 32.86 13.03
C SER A 27 5.75 32.38 14.23
N ARG A 28 4.45 32.70 14.26
CA ARG A 28 3.55 32.23 15.33
C ARG A 28 3.50 30.71 15.43
N VAL A 29 3.46 30.00 14.30
CA VAL A 29 3.51 28.52 14.30
C VAL A 29 4.83 28.03 14.88
N ARG A 30 5.96 28.60 14.45
CA ARG A 30 7.29 28.26 14.97
C ARG A 30 7.36 28.48 16.49
N ASP A 31 6.93 29.63 16.98
CA ASP A 31 6.96 30.00 18.39
C ASP A 31 6.18 28.99 19.23
N ARG A 32 4.94 28.69 18.81
CA ARG A 32 4.04 27.75 19.48
C ARG A 32 4.58 26.33 19.50
N LEU A 33 5.09 25.85 18.35
CA LEU A 33 5.67 24.52 18.27
C LEU A 33 6.93 24.41 19.12
N GLN A 34 7.79 25.44 19.12
CA GLN A 34 9.00 25.45 19.93
C GLN A 34 8.67 25.42 21.43
N GLU A 35 7.74 26.26 21.89
CA GLU A 35 7.26 26.25 23.29
C GLU A 35 6.65 24.89 23.68
N SER A 36 5.89 24.28 22.75
CA SER A 36 5.28 22.97 22.97
C SER A 36 6.31 21.86 23.07
N ILE A 37 7.34 21.88 22.22
CA ILE A 37 8.46 20.93 22.28
C ILE A 37 9.18 21.09 23.62
N GLU A 38 9.51 22.30 24.04
CA GLU A 38 10.17 22.54 25.34
C GLU A 38 9.32 22.07 26.53
N GLY A 39 8.01 22.29 26.48
CA GLY A 39 7.06 21.78 27.46
C GLY A 39 6.98 20.24 27.46
N PHE A 40 7.01 19.64 26.27
CA PHE A 40 7.01 18.19 26.10
C PHE A 40 8.31 17.55 26.59
N GLU A 41 9.46 18.17 26.33
CA GLU A 41 10.77 17.72 26.82
C GLU A 41 10.82 17.71 28.35
N LYS A 42 10.31 18.76 29.01
CA LYS A 42 10.21 18.81 30.47
C LYS A 42 9.31 17.69 30.99
N TRP A 43 8.19 17.43 30.33
CA TRP A 43 7.31 16.33 30.70
C TRP A 43 8.00 14.97 30.50
N CYS A 44 8.65 14.72 29.37
CA CYS A 44 9.42 13.50 29.14
C CYS A 44 10.50 13.29 30.21
N ALA A 45 11.24 14.34 30.59
CA ALA A 45 12.25 14.27 31.64
C ALA A 45 11.66 13.87 33.00
N LEU A 46 10.49 14.41 33.38
CA LEU A 46 9.79 14.03 34.61
C LEU A 46 9.39 12.56 34.62
N TRP A 47 8.98 12.03 33.46
CA TRP A 47 8.54 10.64 33.30
C TRP A 47 9.66 9.68 32.89
N LYS A 48 10.93 10.14 32.88
CA LYS A 48 12.11 9.36 32.48
C LYS A 48 12.02 8.81 31.04
N LEU A 49 11.33 9.54 30.16
CA LEU A 49 11.24 9.26 28.73
C LEU A 49 12.34 10.01 27.97
N VAL A 50 12.82 9.42 26.87
CA VAL A 50 13.86 10.00 26.01
C VAL A 50 13.29 10.26 24.63
N ILE A 51 13.35 11.53 24.20
CA ILE A 51 12.97 11.93 22.85
C ILE A 51 14.11 11.57 21.89
N GLN A 52 13.78 11.02 20.72
CA GLN A 52 14.74 10.67 19.68
C GLN A 52 14.70 11.73 18.57
N PRO A 53 15.49 12.82 18.67
CA PRO A 53 15.44 13.92 17.71
C PRO A 53 15.75 13.47 16.28
N ASN A 54 16.61 12.47 16.11
CA ASN A 54 16.96 11.91 14.79
C ASN A 54 15.80 11.18 14.09
N LYS A 55 14.80 10.73 14.85
CA LYS A 55 13.56 10.12 14.31
C LYS A 55 12.41 11.11 14.23
N THR A 56 12.61 12.35 14.70
CA THR A 56 11.57 13.37 14.71
C THR A 56 11.54 14.05 13.36
N GLU A 57 10.41 13.96 12.68
CA GLU A 57 10.20 14.56 11.36
C GLU A 57 9.35 15.83 11.50
N LEU A 58 9.68 16.86 10.71
CA LEU A 58 8.92 18.11 10.64
C LEU A 58 8.40 18.29 9.22
N ILE A 59 7.09 18.48 9.09
CA ILE A 59 6.45 18.83 7.83
C ILE A 59 5.65 20.11 8.00
N HIS A 60 5.72 20.98 6.99
CA HIS A 60 5.02 22.25 6.99
C HIS A 60 4.07 22.31 5.78
N PHE A 61 2.79 22.49 6.06
CA PHE A 61 1.74 22.61 5.05
C PHE A 61 1.45 24.09 4.79
N SER A 62 1.41 24.48 3.51
CA SER A 62 1.03 25.84 3.11
C SER A 62 0.12 25.81 1.89
N PRO A 63 -1.00 26.57 1.90
CA PRO A 63 -1.86 26.71 0.74
C PRO A 63 -1.21 27.51 -0.40
N HIS A 64 -0.14 28.28 -0.12
CA HIS A 64 0.54 29.13 -1.10
C HIS A 64 1.99 28.69 -1.33
N PRO A 65 2.24 27.65 -2.16
CA PRO A 65 3.59 27.09 -2.37
C PRO A 65 4.55 28.02 -3.12
N ARG A 66 4.04 29.04 -3.82
CA ARG A 66 4.84 30.00 -4.61
C ARG A 66 5.39 31.17 -3.79
N LYS A 67 4.79 31.47 -2.63
CA LYS A 67 5.48 32.24 -1.58
C LYS A 67 6.52 31.28 -1.00
N LYS A 68 7.58 31.02 -1.79
CA LYS A 68 8.72 30.22 -1.42
C LYS A 68 9.02 30.55 0.03
N TYR A 69 9.13 29.50 0.83
CA TYR A 69 9.72 29.37 2.16
C TYR A 69 10.74 30.49 2.49
N LEU A 70 10.29 31.73 2.61
CA LEU A 70 11.15 32.90 2.82
C LEU A 70 11.86 32.74 4.16
N ASN A 71 11.19 32.03 5.09
CA ASN A 71 11.74 31.54 6.34
C ASN A 71 11.30 30.09 6.56
N PRO A 72 12.13 29.07 6.25
CA PRO A 72 11.86 27.69 6.67
C PRO A 72 11.73 27.61 8.20
N ILE A 73 10.72 26.90 8.68
CA ILE A 73 10.55 26.65 10.12
C ILE A 73 11.65 25.70 10.55
N HIS A 74 12.51 26.15 11.46
CA HIS A 74 13.48 25.31 12.15
C HIS A 74 13.06 25.20 13.62
N LEU A 75 13.02 23.97 14.12
CA LEU A 75 12.71 23.69 15.52
C LEU A 75 13.93 23.05 16.18
N GLN A 76 14.08 23.26 17.48
CA GLN A 76 15.13 22.62 18.28
C GLN A 76 14.47 21.62 19.23
N ALA A 77 14.92 20.37 19.16
CA ALA A 77 14.60 19.33 20.13
C ALA A 77 15.90 18.68 20.61
N SER A 78 16.13 18.68 21.91
CA SER A 78 17.24 18.01 22.59
C SER A 78 18.59 18.42 21.99
N LYS A 79 18.74 19.74 21.76
CA LYS A 79 19.89 20.40 21.14
C LYS A 79 20.15 20.02 19.67
N THR A 80 19.20 19.35 19.02
CA THR A 80 19.26 18.98 17.61
C THR A 80 18.25 19.79 16.82
N THR A 81 18.69 20.33 15.67
CA THR A 81 17.82 21.11 14.80
C THR A 81 17.01 20.20 13.89
N ILE A 82 15.70 20.21 14.07
CA ILE A 82 14.75 19.51 13.20
C ILE A 82 14.46 20.43 12.01
N ARG A 83 14.80 19.95 10.81
CA ARG A 83 14.59 20.68 9.55
C ARG A 83 13.29 20.21 8.88
N PRO A 84 12.59 21.10 8.17
CA PRO A 84 11.38 20.74 7.48
C PRO A 84 11.70 19.84 6.28
N GLN A 85 10.97 18.73 6.14
CA GLN A 85 11.09 17.75 5.07
C GLN A 85 9.93 17.87 4.07
N SER A 86 10.15 17.41 2.83
CA SER A 86 9.15 17.41 1.75
C SER A 86 8.03 16.40 1.96
N SER A 87 8.32 15.33 2.70
CA SER A 87 7.37 14.33 3.14
C SER A 87 7.75 13.87 4.54
N ALA A 88 6.75 13.41 5.30
CA ALA A 88 6.92 12.86 6.64
C ALA A 88 5.98 11.68 6.84
N ARG A 89 6.41 10.69 7.63
CA ARG A 89 5.64 9.48 7.93
C ARG A 89 5.09 9.55 9.35
N TYR A 90 3.78 9.36 9.48
CA TYR A 90 3.12 9.24 10.79
C TYR A 90 2.10 8.11 10.75
N LEU A 91 2.18 7.16 11.69
CA LEU A 91 1.30 5.99 11.80
C LEU A 91 1.17 5.15 10.51
N GLY A 92 2.26 5.09 9.73
CA GLY A 92 2.27 4.36 8.45
C GLY A 92 1.69 5.12 7.26
N VAL A 93 1.17 6.32 7.48
CA VAL A 93 0.72 7.24 6.43
C VAL A 93 1.88 8.17 6.05
N ILE A 94 2.06 8.39 4.75
CA ILE A 94 3.09 9.30 4.23
C ILE A 94 2.38 10.59 3.81
N PHE A 95 2.73 11.69 4.45
CA PHE A 95 2.21 13.01 4.16
C PHE A 95 3.20 13.76 3.29
N ASP A 96 2.75 14.26 2.14
CA ASP A 96 3.54 15.16 1.30
C ASP A 96 3.20 16.60 1.67
N GLN A 97 4.15 17.54 1.56
CA GLN A 97 3.92 18.97 1.87
C GLN A 97 2.71 19.60 1.14
N ARG A 98 2.33 19.03 -0.01
CA ARG A 98 1.20 19.47 -0.83
C ARG A 98 -0.05 18.60 -0.67
N LEU A 99 0.01 17.57 0.16
CA LEU A 99 -1.07 16.60 0.35
C LEU A 99 -1.57 16.02 -0.98
N HIS A 100 -0.65 15.76 -1.92
CA HIS A 100 -0.99 15.10 -3.19
C HIS A 100 -1.12 13.57 -3.03
N TRP A 101 -0.57 13.02 -1.95
CA TRP A 101 -0.60 11.59 -1.61
C TRP A 101 0.09 10.67 -2.62
N ARG A 102 0.88 11.22 -3.56
CA ARG A 102 1.49 10.44 -4.63
C ARG A 102 2.51 9.45 -4.09
N ASP A 103 3.33 9.89 -3.14
CA ASP A 103 4.35 9.04 -2.54
C ASP A 103 3.70 7.95 -1.68
N HIS A 104 2.61 8.28 -0.98
CA HIS A 104 1.82 7.31 -0.22
C HIS A 104 1.16 6.25 -1.11
N ILE A 105 0.51 6.67 -2.20
CA ILE A 105 -0.15 5.77 -3.15
C ILE A 105 0.90 4.83 -3.77
N LYS A 106 2.00 5.37 -4.30
CA LYS A 106 3.08 4.57 -4.89
C LYS A 106 3.69 3.58 -3.89
N HIS A 107 3.89 4.00 -2.65
CA HIS A 107 4.35 3.11 -1.58
C HIS A 107 3.37 1.96 -1.35
N THR A 108 2.07 2.26 -1.29
CA THR A 108 1.01 1.29 -1.07
C THR A 108 0.88 0.32 -2.24
N GLU A 109 0.88 0.82 -3.47
CA GLU A 109 0.88 0.01 -4.70
C GLU A 109 2.05 -0.96 -4.72
N THR A 110 3.26 -0.49 -4.42
CA THR A 110 4.45 -1.35 -4.37
C THR A 110 4.29 -2.47 -3.34
N ARG A 111 3.79 -2.14 -2.14
CA ARG A 111 3.56 -3.16 -1.08
C ARG A 111 2.51 -4.19 -1.49
N VAL A 112 1.44 -3.76 -2.13
CA VAL A 112 0.38 -4.66 -2.63
C VAL A 112 0.91 -5.52 -3.76
N GLN A 113 1.64 -4.94 -4.72
CA GLN A 113 2.21 -5.66 -5.85
C GLN A 113 3.17 -6.76 -5.40
N SER A 114 4.02 -6.51 -4.42
CA SER A 114 4.90 -7.54 -3.85
C SER A 114 4.12 -8.72 -3.27
N ARG A 115 2.98 -8.46 -2.59
CA ARG A 115 2.12 -9.52 -2.04
C ARG A 115 1.39 -10.30 -3.14
N ILE A 116 0.89 -9.61 -4.16
CA ILE A 116 0.27 -10.26 -5.32
C ILE A 116 1.28 -11.17 -6.03
N ASN A 117 2.51 -10.70 -6.22
CA ASN A 117 3.56 -11.50 -6.84
C ASN A 117 3.88 -12.76 -6.03
N LEU A 118 3.93 -12.66 -4.69
CA LEU A 118 4.10 -13.81 -3.81
C LEU A 118 2.95 -14.81 -3.96
N LEU A 119 1.70 -14.35 -3.97
CA LEU A 119 0.53 -15.20 -4.15
C LEU A 119 0.54 -15.90 -5.51
N ARG A 120 0.88 -15.17 -6.59
CA ARG A 120 1.04 -15.74 -7.93
C ARG A 120 2.10 -16.83 -7.96
N ALA A 121 3.25 -16.60 -7.32
CA ALA A 121 4.30 -17.60 -7.22
C ALA A 121 3.81 -18.86 -6.47
N ALA A 122 3.16 -18.69 -5.33
CA ALA A 122 2.62 -19.81 -4.55
C ALA A 122 1.58 -20.63 -5.35
N LEU A 123 0.66 -19.96 -6.05
CA LEU A 123 -0.33 -20.63 -6.91
C LEU A 123 0.34 -21.37 -8.08
N SER A 124 1.38 -20.79 -8.67
CA SER A 124 2.12 -21.43 -9.76
C SER A 124 2.80 -22.73 -9.33
N LEU A 125 3.35 -22.75 -8.11
CA LEU A 125 3.94 -23.95 -7.51
C LEU A 125 2.88 -25.01 -7.20
N LEU A 126 1.70 -24.59 -6.71
CA LEU A 126 0.58 -25.50 -6.47
C LEU A 126 0.10 -26.12 -7.79
N HIS A 127 -0.08 -25.33 -8.84
CA HIS A 127 -0.45 -25.86 -10.16
C HIS A 127 0.61 -26.82 -10.71
N PHE A 128 1.90 -26.49 -10.58
CA PHE A 128 2.97 -27.36 -11.04
C PHE A 128 3.02 -28.69 -10.29
N THR A 129 2.88 -28.67 -8.97
CA THR A 129 2.86 -29.89 -8.15
C THR A 129 1.61 -30.75 -8.42
N LEU A 130 0.44 -30.14 -8.58
CA LEU A 130 -0.78 -30.83 -8.99
C LEU A 130 -0.64 -31.45 -10.39
N ALA A 131 -0.04 -30.74 -11.35
CA ALA A 131 0.20 -31.25 -12.69
C ALA A 131 1.12 -32.49 -12.67
N ILE A 132 2.20 -32.46 -11.88
CA ILE A 132 3.07 -33.62 -11.68
C ILE A 132 2.31 -34.78 -11.04
N TYR A 133 1.51 -34.49 -10.01
CA TYR A 133 0.72 -35.50 -9.30
C TYR A 133 -0.27 -36.19 -10.25
N ILE A 134 -1.03 -35.41 -11.03
CA ILE A 134 -1.97 -35.93 -12.04
C ILE A 134 -1.22 -36.75 -13.08
N HIS A 135 -0.11 -36.24 -13.64
CA HIS A 135 0.69 -36.98 -14.61
C HIS A 135 1.23 -38.31 -14.06
N ARG A 136 1.60 -38.37 -12.78
CA ARG A 136 2.00 -39.61 -12.12
C ARG A 136 0.82 -40.57 -11.97
N LEU A 137 -0.34 -40.10 -11.52
CA LEU A 137 -1.55 -40.91 -11.40
C LEU A 137 -2.01 -41.50 -12.74
N THR A 138 -2.01 -40.70 -13.81
CA THR A 138 -2.42 -41.14 -15.14
C THR A 138 -1.48 -42.20 -15.73
N ASN A 139 -0.24 -42.27 -15.27
CA ASN A 139 0.76 -43.23 -15.73
C ASN A 139 0.85 -44.51 -14.88
N ILE A 140 -0.02 -44.68 -13.87
CA ILE A 140 -0.11 -45.92 -13.11
C ILE A 140 -0.69 -47.02 -14.03
N PRO A 141 -0.04 -48.19 -14.16
CA PRO A 141 -0.35 -49.18 -15.21
C PRO A 141 -1.80 -49.68 -15.20
N TYR A 142 -2.44 -49.74 -14.03
CA TYR A 142 -3.83 -50.18 -13.90
C TYR A 142 -4.87 -49.08 -14.18
N ILE A 143 -4.49 -47.80 -14.08
CA ILE A 143 -5.42 -46.65 -14.21
C ILE A 143 -5.35 -46.05 -15.63
N ARG A 144 -4.15 -46.06 -16.23
CA ARG A 144 -3.88 -45.52 -17.58
C ARG A 144 -4.83 -45.99 -18.68
N PRO A 145 -5.16 -47.30 -18.84
CA PRO A 145 -6.06 -47.74 -19.91
C PRO A 145 -7.47 -47.17 -19.75
N TYR A 146 -7.98 -47.10 -18.53
CA TYR A 146 -9.31 -46.56 -18.23
C TYR A 146 -9.41 -45.05 -18.53
N ILE A 147 -8.38 -44.27 -18.16
CA ILE A 147 -8.35 -42.82 -18.46
C ILE A 147 -8.27 -42.57 -19.97
N THR A 148 -7.47 -43.35 -20.69
CA THR A 148 -7.30 -43.21 -22.16
C THR A 148 -8.60 -43.52 -22.90
N GLU A 149 -9.38 -44.49 -22.42
CA GLU A 149 -10.70 -44.80 -22.96
C GLU A 149 -11.71 -43.66 -22.74
N LEU A 150 -11.75 -43.10 -21.53
CA LEU A 150 -12.64 -41.98 -21.20
C LEU A 150 -12.30 -40.72 -21.99
N THR A 151 -11.02 -40.38 -22.15
CA THR A 151 -10.59 -39.22 -22.95
C THR A 151 -10.88 -39.44 -24.44
N GLY A 152 -10.69 -40.66 -24.96
CA GLY A 152 -11.07 -41.01 -26.33
C GLY A 152 -12.56 -40.85 -26.60
N ARG A 153 -13.42 -41.34 -25.69
CA ARG A 153 -14.89 -41.18 -25.79
C ARG A 153 -15.31 -39.71 -25.73
N ALA A 154 -14.67 -38.90 -24.89
CA ALA A 154 -14.96 -37.48 -24.79
C ALA A 154 -14.58 -36.71 -26.07
N LEU A 155 -13.44 -37.05 -26.69
CA LEU A 155 -12.96 -36.42 -27.92
C LEU A 155 -13.88 -36.70 -29.12
N VAL A 156 -14.32 -37.96 -29.27
CA VAL A 156 -15.28 -38.34 -30.32
C VAL A 156 -16.60 -37.61 -30.12
N ARG A 157 -17.05 -37.46 -28.86
CA ARG A 157 -18.28 -36.74 -28.54
C ARG A 157 -18.19 -35.24 -28.82
N SER A 158 -17.03 -34.61 -28.62
CA SER A 158 -16.84 -33.19 -28.98
C SER A 158 -16.80 -32.97 -30.49
N GLN A 159 -16.15 -33.88 -31.24
CA GLN A 159 -16.11 -33.81 -32.72
C GLN A 159 -17.51 -33.98 -33.32
N MET A 160 -18.28 -34.95 -32.83
CA MET A 160 -19.69 -35.14 -33.19
C MET A 160 -20.53 -33.86 -32.98
N MET A 161 -20.34 -33.15 -31.87
CA MET A 161 -21.08 -31.91 -31.59
C MET A 161 -20.64 -30.74 -32.48
N GLU A 162 -19.37 -30.66 -32.87
CA GLU A 162 -18.90 -29.65 -33.83
C GLU A 162 -19.44 -29.93 -35.23
N ASP A 163 -19.37 -31.20 -35.69
CA ASP A 163 -19.86 -31.63 -36.98
C ASP A 163 -21.38 -31.38 -37.13
N GLU A 164 -22.16 -31.69 -36.09
CA GLU A 164 -23.61 -31.48 -36.05
C GLU A 164 -23.98 -29.98 -36.10
N VAL A 165 -23.19 -29.12 -35.46
CA VAL A 165 -23.37 -27.65 -35.54
C VAL A 165 -23.00 -27.12 -36.92
N THR A 166 -21.94 -27.62 -37.56
CA THR A 166 -21.63 -27.26 -38.96
C THR A 166 -22.69 -27.71 -39.94
N GLU A 167 -23.26 -28.91 -39.73
CA GLU A 167 -24.30 -29.45 -40.60
C GLU A 167 -25.59 -28.62 -40.50
N GLN A 168 -26.03 -28.29 -39.28
CA GLN A 168 -27.18 -27.40 -39.04
C GLN A 168 -26.99 -26.01 -39.67
N ASN A 169 -25.78 -25.44 -39.60
CA ASN A 169 -25.47 -24.16 -40.21
C ASN A 169 -25.50 -24.22 -41.75
N LEU A 170 -25.04 -25.33 -42.34
CA LEU A 170 -25.09 -25.55 -43.80
C LEU A 170 -26.52 -25.76 -44.30
N THR A 171 -27.35 -26.51 -43.54
CA THR A 171 -28.78 -26.68 -43.86
C THR A 171 -29.53 -25.35 -43.80
N PHE A 172 -29.26 -24.53 -42.78
CA PHE A 172 -29.85 -23.20 -42.65
C PHE A 172 -29.46 -22.27 -43.82
N LEU A 173 -28.21 -22.33 -44.29
CA LEU A 173 -27.76 -21.53 -45.44
C LEU A 173 -28.40 -21.97 -46.76
N LEU A 174 -28.71 -23.26 -46.93
CA LEU A 174 -29.39 -23.80 -48.11
C LEU A 174 -30.89 -23.44 -48.12
N ASP A 175 -31.55 -23.44 -46.96
CA ASP A 175 -32.97 -23.05 -46.84
C ASP A 175 -33.19 -21.53 -47.06
N VAL A 176 -32.19 -20.69 -46.79
CA VAL A 176 -32.26 -19.23 -47.04
C VAL A 176 -32.08 -18.88 -48.54
N GLN A 177 -31.63 -19.82 -49.37
CA GLN A 177 -31.40 -19.63 -50.81
C GLN A 177 -32.53 -20.16 -51.72
N GLN A 178 -33.64 -20.65 -51.17
CA GLN A 178 -34.87 -21.01 -51.88
C GLN A 178 -35.99 -20.00 -51.61
#